data_AF-A0A392M8Q3-F1
#
_entry.id   AF-A0A392M8Q3-F1
#
_cell.length_a   1.000
_cell.length_b   1.000
_cell.length_c   1.000
_cell.angle_alpha   90.00
_cell.angle_beta   90.00
_cell.angle_gamma   90.00
#
_symmetry.space_group_name_H-M   'P 1'
#
loop_
_entity.id
_entity.type
_entity.pdbx_description
1 polymer ?
#
loop_
_entity_poly.entity_id
_entity_poly.type
_entity_poly.pdbx_seq_one_letter_code
_entity_poly.pdbx_strand_id
1 'polypeptide(L)'
;MGMVDLKRLEVHARDGPSDPNALAMWRILNRLHDRNETMYYKVLIANIEEYAPIVYTPTVGLVCQNYSGLFRRPRGMYFSAQDRGEMMSMVYNWPAEQVDMIVVTDGSRILGLGDLGVQGIGIAIGKLDLYVAAAGINPQRVLPVMIDVGTNNKKLLEDPL
;
A
#
# COMPACT_ATOMS: atom_id res chain seq x y z
N MET A 1 -28.53 18.46 -13.52
CA MET A 1 -27.79 17.71 -12.49
C MET A 1 -28.62 17.76 -11.22
N GLY A 2 -29.48 16.75 -11.02
CA GLY A 2 -30.52 16.79 -10.00
C GLY A 2 -30.00 16.28 -8.66
N MET A 3 -30.60 16.75 -7.57
CA MET A 3 -30.35 16.34 -6.18
C MET A 3 -30.46 14.81 -5.92
N VAL A 4 -30.93 14.06 -6.92
CA VAL A 4 -31.04 12.58 -6.95
C VAL A 4 -29.68 11.90 -7.24
N ASP A 5 -28.76 12.55 -7.96
CA ASP A 5 -27.45 11.96 -8.30
C ASP A 5 -26.49 11.93 -7.11
N LEU A 6 -26.57 12.92 -6.22
CA LEU A 6 -25.73 12.98 -5.01
C LEU A 6 -26.07 11.85 -4.02
N LYS A 7 -27.36 11.49 -3.89
CA LYS A 7 -27.77 10.35 -3.06
C LYS A 7 -27.34 8.99 -3.62
N ARG A 8 -27.18 8.85 -4.94
CA ARG A 8 -26.63 7.62 -5.56
C ARG A 8 -25.12 7.49 -5.31
N LEU A 9 -24.38 8.59 -5.31
CA LEU A 9 -22.97 8.61 -4.92
C LEU A 9 -22.78 8.30 -3.43
N GLU A 10 -23.68 8.75 -2.55
CA GLU A 10 -23.68 8.38 -1.13
C GLU A 10 -24.02 6.90 -0.87
N VAL A 11 -24.78 6.25 -1.75
CA VAL A 11 -25.15 4.84 -1.63
C VAL A 11 -24.05 3.90 -2.14
N HIS A 12 -23.22 4.32 -3.10
CA HIS A 12 -22.02 3.58 -3.49
C HIS A 12 -20.78 3.91 -2.63
N ALA A 13 -20.86 4.94 -1.80
CA ALA A 13 -19.91 5.21 -0.72
C ALA A 13 -20.20 4.40 0.57
N ARG A 14 -21.26 3.59 0.56
CA ARG A 14 -21.52 2.50 1.52
C ARG A 14 -21.11 1.23 0.76
N ASP A 15 -19.89 0.74 0.89
CA ASP A 15 -19.46 -0.04 2.05
C ASP A 15 -17.94 0.10 2.28
N GLY A 16 -17.52 0.74 3.37
CA GLY A 16 -16.30 0.32 4.06
C GLY A 16 -16.69 -0.69 5.15
N PRO A 17 -15.76 -1.40 5.82
CA PRO A 17 -14.41 -1.85 5.51
C PRO A 17 -14.39 -3.40 5.52
N SER A 18 -15.21 -4.06 4.69
CA SER A 18 -15.26 -5.53 4.63
C SER A 18 -15.98 -6.05 3.38
N ASP A 19 -15.78 -5.43 2.21
CA ASP A 19 -16.19 -6.08 0.96
C ASP A 19 -15.16 -7.18 0.63
N PRO A 20 -15.51 -8.47 0.73
CA PRO A 20 -14.59 -9.55 0.37
C PRO A 20 -14.12 -9.43 -1.07
N ASN A 21 -14.93 -8.80 -1.93
CA ASN A 21 -14.60 -8.55 -3.33
C ASN A 21 -13.45 -7.55 -3.46
N ALA A 22 -13.39 -6.50 -2.63
CA ALA A 22 -12.31 -5.52 -2.68
C ALA A 22 -10.94 -6.13 -2.32
N LEU A 23 -10.87 -6.95 -1.25
CA LEU A 23 -9.65 -7.69 -0.91
C LEU A 23 -9.29 -8.74 -1.96
N ALA A 24 -10.29 -9.43 -2.53
CA ALA A 24 -10.05 -10.39 -3.61
C ALA A 24 -9.49 -9.70 -4.85
N MET A 25 -10.03 -8.54 -5.23
CA MET A 25 -9.56 -7.73 -6.35
C MET A 25 -8.15 -7.21 -6.09
N TRP A 26 -7.90 -6.67 -4.89
CA TRP A 26 -6.54 -6.27 -4.49
C TRP A 26 -5.55 -7.42 -4.61
N ARG A 27 -5.93 -8.64 -4.17
CA ARG A 27 -5.07 -9.83 -4.31
C ARG A 27 -4.78 -10.17 -5.76
N ILE A 28 -5.76 -10.01 -6.66
CA ILE A 28 -5.58 -10.26 -8.10
C ILE A 28 -4.61 -9.22 -8.68
N LEU A 29 -4.82 -7.93 -8.39
CA LEU A 29 -3.96 -6.83 -8.83
C LEU A 29 -2.54 -6.97 -8.27
N ASN A 30 -2.39 -7.27 -6.98
CA ASN A 30 -1.08 -7.47 -6.35
C ASN A 30 -0.34 -8.68 -6.96
N ARG A 31 -1.04 -9.78 -7.29
CA ARG A 31 -0.44 -10.90 -8.01
C ARG A 31 0.00 -10.53 -9.43
N LEU A 32 -0.74 -9.65 -10.11
CA LEU A 32 -0.33 -9.12 -11.40
C LEU A 32 0.92 -8.26 -11.25
N HIS A 33 0.94 -7.39 -10.25
CA HIS A 33 2.08 -6.53 -9.92
C HIS A 33 3.35 -7.36 -9.65
N ASP A 34 3.23 -8.47 -8.91
CA ASP A 34 4.35 -9.37 -8.60
C ASP A 34 4.84 -10.19 -9.80
N ARG A 35 4.03 -10.31 -10.87
CA ARG A 35 4.35 -11.11 -12.07
C ARG A 35 4.83 -10.27 -13.23
N ASN A 36 4.20 -9.11 -13.45
CA ASN A 36 4.47 -8.23 -14.57
C ASN A 36 4.06 -6.80 -14.21
N GLU A 37 5.02 -6.02 -13.73
CA GLU A 37 4.84 -4.63 -13.31
C GLU A 37 4.33 -3.74 -14.44
N THR A 38 4.85 -3.91 -15.67
CA THR A 38 4.40 -3.16 -16.84
C THR A 38 2.91 -3.40 -17.13
N MET A 39 2.47 -4.66 -17.04
CA MET A 39 1.06 -5.00 -17.26
C MET A 39 0.18 -4.50 -16.12
N TYR A 40 0.65 -4.57 -14.87
CA TYR A 40 -0.04 -3.99 -13.72
C TYR A 40 -0.34 -2.51 -13.91
N TYR A 41 0.68 -1.70 -14.22
CA TYR A 41 0.47 -0.26 -14.43
C TYR A 41 -0.35 0.02 -15.68
N LYS A 42 -0.21 -0.75 -16.75
CA LYS A 42 -1.08 -0.62 -17.92
C LYS A 42 -2.56 -0.81 -17.58
N VAL A 43 -2.89 -1.83 -16.77
CA VAL A 43 -4.27 -2.10 -16.33
C VAL A 43 -4.76 -1.03 -15.36
N LEU A 44 -3.92 -0.62 -14.41
CA LEU A 44 -4.25 0.40 -13.41
C LEU A 44 -4.52 1.76 -14.07
N ILE A 45 -3.66 2.20 -15.00
CA ILE A 45 -3.81 3.48 -15.72
C ILE A 45 -5.08 3.46 -16.58
N ALA A 46 -5.34 2.37 -17.30
CA ALA A 46 -6.50 2.27 -18.18
C ALA A 46 -7.85 2.29 -17.43
N ASN A 47 -7.87 1.91 -16.15
CA ASN A 47 -9.08 1.79 -15.33
C ASN A 47 -8.91 2.48 -13.97
N ILE A 48 -8.25 3.65 -13.96
CA ILE A 48 -7.82 4.28 -12.70
C ILE A 48 -8.98 4.65 -11.78
N GLU A 49 -10.13 5.06 -12.32
CA GLU A 49 -11.32 5.38 -11.52
C GLU A 49 -11.85 4.16 -10.75
N GLU A 50 -11.75 2.96 -11.33
CA GLU A 50 -12.20 1.71 -10.73
C GLU A 50 -11.16 1.12 -9.77
N TYR A 51 -9.87 1.17 -10.14
CA TYR A 51 -8.82 0.47 -9.41
C TYR A 51 -8.05 1.33 -8.41
N ALA A 52 -8.06 2.66 -8.51
CA ALA A 52 -7.51 3.53 -7.47
C ALA A 52 -8.07 3.25 -6.06
N PRO A 53 -9.39 3.08 -5.85
CA PRO A 53 -9.92 2.75 -4.52
C PRO A 53 -9.54 1.35 -4.03
N ILE A 54 -9.16 0.44 -4.94
CA ILE A 54 -8.71 -0.92 -4.61
C ILE A 54 -7.23 -0.93 -4.17
N VAL A 55 -6.36 -0.20 -4.88
CA VAL A 55 -4.91 -0.16 -4.57
C VAL A 55 -4.56 0.84 -3.47
N TYR A 56 -5.44 1.81 -3.20
CA TYR A 56 -5.28 2.80 -2.15
C TYR A 56 -6.55 2.91 -1.27
N THR A 57 -6.96 4.10 -0.86
CA THR A 57 -8.11 4.29 0.05
C THR A 57 -9.43 3.98 -0.66
N PRO A 58 -10.35 3.20 -0.06
CA PRO A 58 -10.31 2.69 1.32
C PRO A 58 -9.67 1.31 1.50
N THR A 59 -9.52 0.50 0.44
CA THR A 59 -9.14 -0.92 0.54
C THR A 59 -7.76 -1.14 1.16
N VAL A 60 -6.79 -0.24 0.93
CA VAL A 60 -5.44 -0.32 1.51
C VAL A 60 -5.45 -0.36 3.04
N GLY A 61 -6.43 0.28 3.69
CA GLY A 61 -6.57 0.21 5.13
C GLY A 61 -6.87 -1.21 5.61
N LEU A 62 -7.80 -1.88 4.93
CA LEU A 62 -8.14 -3.28 5.20
C LEU A 62 -6.97 -4.22 4.88
N VAL A 63 -6.21 -3.93 3.81
CA VAL A 63 -4.96 -4.65 3.49
C VAL A 63 -3.95 -4.50 4.63
N CYS A 64 -3.73 -3.29 5.15
CA CYS A 64 -2.81 -3.06 6.27
C CYS A 64 -3.27 -3.77 7.55
N GLN A 65 -4.59 -3.87 7.81
CA GLN A 65 -5.08 -4.59 8.98
C GLN A 65 -4.88 -6.11 8.91
N ASN A 66 -4.77 -6.67 7.70
CA ASN A 66 -4.66 -8.11 7.46
C ASN A 66 -3.30 -8.48 6.82
N TYR A 67 -2.30 -7.61 6.90
CA TYR A 67 -1.11 -7.70 6.05
C TYR A 67 -0.31 -8.97 6.31
N SER A 68 -0.09 -9.37 7.58
CA SER A 68 0.63 -10.61 7.92
C SER A 68 0.04 -11.84 7.21
N GLY A 69 -1.29 -11.97 7.16
CA GLY A 69 -1.98 -13.07 6.46
C GLY A 69 -2.09 -12.91 4.94
N LEU A 70 -1.88 -11.70 4.42
CA LEU A 70 -1.89 -11.40 2.99
C LEU A 70 -0.51 -11.42 2.35
N PHE A 71 0.55 -11.34 3.15
CA PHE A 71 1.93 -11.25 2.70
C PHE A 71 2.32 -12.41 1.78
N ARG A 72 3.06 -12.08 0.71
CA ARG A 72 3.52 -13.05 -0.29
C ARG A 72 4.96 -12.80 -0.71
N ARG A 73 5.25 -11.56 -1.06
CA ARG A 73 6.58 -11.09 -1.45
C ARG A 73 6.81 -9.71 -0.86
N PRO A 74 8.04 -9.41 -0.40
CA PRO A 74 8.37 -8.07 0.05
C PRO A 74 8.33 -7.09 -1.13
N ARG A 75 7.82 -5.88 -0.88
CA ARG A 75 7.84 -4.76 -1.81
C ARG A 75 8.19 -3.49 -1.05
N GLY A 76 9.39 -2.99 -1.31
CA GLY A 76 9.97 -1.89 -0.54
C GLY A 76 11.06 -2.36 0.42
N MET A 77 11.71 -1.39 1.05
CA MET A 77 12.75 -1.62 2.05
C MET A 77 12.18 -1.46 3.46
N TYR A 78 12.69 -2.27 4.37
CA TYR A 78 12.35 -2.24 5.78
C TYR A 78 13.62 -1.90 6.56
N PHE A 79 13.55 -0.87 7.39
CA PHE A 79 14.63 -0.50 8.29
C PHE A 79 14.09 -0.53 9.71
N SER A 80 14.67 -1.35 10.57
CA SER A 80 14.29 -1.41 11.98
C SER A 80 15.11 -0.43 12.82
N ALA A 81 14.68 -0.22 14.07
CA ALA A 81 15.49 0.49 15.06
C ALA A 81 16.87 -0.15 15.30
N GLN A 82 17.02 -1.45 15.04
CA GLN A 82 18.30 -2.17 15.20
C GLN A 82 19.29 -1.88 14.06
N ASP A 83 18.80 -1.42 12.90
CA ASP A 83 19.64 -1.11 11.74
C ASP A 83 20.29 0.28 11.83
N ARG A 84 20.13 0.97 12.96
CA ARG A 84 20.67 2.32 13.18
C ARG A 84 22.20 2.30 13.03
N GLY A 85 22.69 3.05 12.05
CA GLY A 85 24.12 3.12 11.70
C GLY A 85 24.47 2.32 10.45
N GLU A 86 23.64 1.33 10.08
CA GLU A 86 23.86 0.45 8.94
C GLU A 86 22.89 0.71 7.77
N MET A 87 21.85 1.52 7.95
CA MET A 87 20.84 1.79 6.91
C MET A 87 21.44 2.20 5.55
N MET A 88 22.56 2.94 5.55
CA MET A 88 23.24 3.36 4.31
C MET A 88 23.79 2.17 3.50
N SER A 89 24.32 1.14 4.16
CA SER A 89 24.83 -0.04 3.46
C SER A 89 23.68 -0.89 2.91
N MET A 90 22.56 -0.94 3.64
CA MET A 90 21.36 -1.67 3.23
C MET A 90 20.69 -1.10 1.98
N VAL A 91 20.74 0.21 1.73
CA VAL A 91 20.13 0.85 0.54
C VAL A 91 20.65 0.24 -0.78
N TYR A 92 21.90 -0.25 -0.79
CA TYR A 92 22.47 -0.93 -1.96
C TYR A 92 21.80 -2.27 -2.31
N ASN A 93 20.94 -2.80 -1.44
CA ASN A 93 20.13 -3.98 -1.74
C ASN A 93 18.90 -3.65 -2.59
N TRP A 94 18.55 -2.37 -2.77
CA TRP A 94 17.48 -1.98 -3.68
C TRP A 94 17.93 -2.17 -5.14
N PRO A 95 17.13 -2.84 -5.99
CA PRO A 95 17.57 -3.19 -7.34
C PRO A 95 17.73 -2.00 -8.29
N ALA A 96 17.13 -0.85 -7.98
CA ALA A 96 17.23 0.34 -8.82
C ALA A 96 18.46 1.18 -8.42
N GLU A 97 19.33 1.47 -9.40
CA GLU A 97 20.48 2.35 -9.22
C GLU A 97 20.08 3.82 -8.97
N GLN A 98 18.90 4.22 -9.44
CA GLN A 98 18.38 5.58 -9.29
C GLN A 98 16.94 5.56 -8.81
N VAL A 99 16.69 6.32 -7.73
CA VAL A 99 15.37 6.52 -7.13
C VAL A 99 15.03 8.01 -7.17
N ASP A 100 13.89 8.35 -7.74
CA ASP A 100 13.37 9.72 -7.81
C ASP A 100 12.36 10.03 -6.70
N MET A 101 11.66 9.01 -6.21
CA MET A 101 10.59 9.19 -5.25
C MET A 101 10.60 8.10 -4.19
N ILE A 102 10.61 8.54 -2.93
CA ILE A 102 10.47 7.68 -1.76
C ILE A 102 9.17 8.04 -1.07
N VAL A 103 8.39 7.04 -0.70
CA VAL A 103 7.30 7.21 0.27
C VAL A 103 7.65 6.37 1.48
N VAL A 104 7.71 7.04 2.63
CA VAL A 104 8.08 6.43 3.90
C VAL A 104 6.90 6.46 4.88
N THR A 105 6.79 5.41 5.68
CA THR A 105 5.88 5.35 6.82
C THR A 105 6.49 4.50 7.94
N ASP A 106 6.15 4.82 9.18
CA ASP A 106 6.43 3.99 10.35
C ASP A 106 5.20 3.16 10.80
N GLY A 107 4.08 3.30 10.08
CA GLY A 107 2.84 2.61 10.40
C GLY A 107 2.11 3.06 11.67
N SER A 108 2.61 4.08 12.39
CA SER A 108 2.09 4.46 13.71
C SER A 108 0.71 5.13 13.67
N ARG A 109 0.32 5.69 12.51
CA ARG A 109 -0.97 6.35 12.32
C ARG A 109 -1.53 6.18 10.92
N ILE A 110 -2.05 4.99 10.65
CA ILE A 110 -2.83 4.71 9.44
C ILE A 110 -4.21 5.37 9.57
N LEU A 111 -4.64 6.11 8.55
CA LEU A 111 -5.81 6.98 8.58
C LEU A 111 -7.07 6.21 9.04
N GLY A 112 -7.60 6.60 10.20
CA GLY A 112 -8.81 5.99 10.79
C GLY A 112 -8.60 4.62 11.45
N LEU A 113 -7.40 4.04 11.37
CA LEU A 113 -7.09 2.68 11.86
C LEU A 113 -6.06 2.68 13.00
N GLY A 114 -5.32 3.77 13.18
CA GLY A 114 -4.33 3.92 14.24
C GLY A 114 -3.01 3.22 13.91
N ASP A 115 -2.35 2.70 14.94
CA ASP A 115 -1.06 2.05 14.83
C ASP A 115 -1.22 0.63 14.25
N LEU A 116 -0.64 0.39 13.08
CA LEU A 116 -0.57 -0.93 12.45
C LEU A 116 0.87 -1.44 12.31
N GLY A 117 1.86 -0.75 12.91
CA GLY A 117 3.27 -1.10 12.83
C GLY A 117 3.76 -1.39 11.42
N VAL A 118 4.58 -2.44 11.28
CA VAL A 118 5.15 -2.89 10.00
C VAL A 118 4.10 -3.22 8.92
N GLN A 119 2.86 -3.53 9.31
CA GLN A 119 1.78 -3.79 8.36
C GLN A 119 1.33 -2.53 7.59
N GLY A 120 1.71 -1.34 8.06
CA GLY A 120 1.42 -0.06 7.42
C GLY A 120 2.11 0.16 6.07
N ILE A 121 3.01 -0.73 5.65
CA ILE A 121 3.79 -0.62 4.40
C ILE A 121 2.91 -0.53 3.16
N GLY A 122 1.69 -1.09 3.23
CA GLY A 122 0.68 -0.97 2.18
C GLY A 122 0.37 0.49 1.81
N ILE A 123 0.48 1.44 2.74
CA ILE A 123 0.29 2.87 2.46
C ILE A 123 1.38 3.42 1.56
N ALA A 124 2.65 3.07 1.81
CA ALA A 124 3.76 3.55 0.99
C ALA A 124 3.69 2.97 -0.42
N ILE A 125 3.41 1.66 -0.53
CA ILE A 125 3.22 0.98 -1.82
C ILE A 125 2.06 1.61 -2.59
N GLY A 126 0.87 1.69 -1.98
CA GLY A 126 -0.33 2.21 -2.65
C GLY A 126 -0.21 3.68 -3.06
N LYS A 127 0.45 4.53 -2.24
CA LYS A 127 0.74 5.91 -2.63
C LYS A 127 1.63 5.97 -3.88
N LEU A 128 2.70 5.18 -3.91
CA LEU A 128 3.60 5.12 -5.07
C LEU A 128 2.88 4.59 -6.30
N ASP A 129 2.01 3.61 -6.16
CA ASP A 129 1.19 3.11 -7.28
C ASP A 129 0.33 4.21 -7.90
N LEU A 130 -0.26 5.09 -7.06
CA LEU A 130 -0.98 6.25 -7.55
C LEU A 130 -0.06 7.29 -8.20
N TYR A 131 1.14 7.55 -7.67
CA TYR A 131 2.08 8.46 -8.31
C TYR A 131 2.55 7.96 -9.68
N VAL A 132 2.83 6.66 -9.80
CA VAL A 132 3.17 6.05 -11.08
C VAL A 132 1.99 6.16 -12.05
N ALA A 133 0.79 5.74 -11.62
CA ALA A 133 -0.36 5.67 -12.52
C ALA A 133 -0.92 7.06 -12.91
N ALA A 134 -1.00 8.00 -11.98
CA ALA A 134 -1.63 9.30 -12.20
C ALA A 134 -0.65 10.41 -12.60
N ALA A 135 0.61 10.33 -12.16
CA ALA A 135 1.62 11.37 -12.44
C ALA A 135 2.71 10.91 -13.43
N GLY A 136 2.66 9.67 -13.92
CA GLY A 136 3.59 9.16 -14.93
C GLY A 136 5.01 8.96 -14.42
N ILE A 137 5.19 8.80 -13.11
CA ILE A 137 6.50 8.47 -12.51
C ILE A 137 6.94 7.10 -12.98
N ASN A 138 8.23 6.93 -13.31
CA ASN A 138 8.75 5.63 -13.70
C ASN A 138 8.71 4.65 -12.51
N PRO A 139 8.03 3.50 -12.62
CA PRO A 139 7.91 2.56 -11.51
C PRO A 139 9.24 1.93 -11.08
N GLN A 140 10.24 1.89 -11.96
CA GLN A 140 11.58 1.41 -11.61
C GLN A 140 12.39 2.44 -10.80
N ARG A 141 11.85 3.65 -10.59
CA ARG A 141 12.53 4.77 -9.90
C ARG A 141 11.79 5.21 -8.65
N VAL A 142 10.90 4.36 -8.12
CA VAL A 142 10.22 4.59 -6.85
C VAL A 142 10.67 3.59 -5.79
N LEU A 143 10.64 4.00 -4.53
CA LEU A 143 11.05 3.17 -3.40
C LEU A 143 10.07 3.33 -2.22
N PRO A 144 9.26 2.31 -1.91
CA PRO A 144 8.47 2.27 -0.69
C PRO A 144 9.39 1.92 0.49
N VAL A 145 9.25 2.64 1.61
CA VAL A 145 10.05 2.42 2.81
C VAL A 145 9.16 2.26 4.05
N MET A 146 9.45 1.22 4.82
CA MET A 146 8.95 1.02 6.17
C MET A 146 10.05 1.29 7.20
N ILE A 147 9.75 2.13 8.20
CA ILE A 147 10.61 2.34 9.37
C ILE A 147 9.95 1.63 10.56
N ASP A 148 10.50 0.49 10.95
CA ASP A 148 9.99 -0.31 12.06
C ASP A 148 10.71 0.04 13.38
N VAL A 149 10.08 0.90 14.17
CA VAL A 149 10.54 1.26 15.52
C VAL A 149 9.75 0.54 16.61
N GLY A 150 9.07 -0.56 16.24
CA GLY A 150 8.10 -1.25 17.07
C GLY A 150 6.68 -0.69 16.93
N THR A 151 5.73 -1.33 17.60
CA THR A 151 4.31 -0.95 17.59
C THR A 151 3.76 -0.94 19.02
N ASN A 152 2.87 0.00 19.32
CA ASN A 152 2.09 0.03 20.56
C ASN A 152 0.78 -0.77 20.43
N ASN A 153 0.49 -1.33 19.25
CA ASN A 153 -0.72 -2.11 19.03
C ASN A 153 -0.58 -3.50 19.67
N LYS A 154 -1.16 -3.65 20.87
CA LYS A 154 -1.17 -4.92 21.61
C LYS A 154 -1.69 -6.11 20.81
N LYS A 155 -2.67 -5.90 19.92
CA LYS A 155 -3.20 -6.99 19.10
C LYS A 155 -2.13 -7.55 18.15
N LEU A 156 -1.27 -6.69 17.61
CA LEU A 156 -0.17 -7.12 16.75
C LEU A 156 0.99 -7.72 17.53
N LEU A 157 1.23 -7.25 18.77
CA LEU A 157 2.22 -7.85 19.66
C LEU A 157 1.81 -9.26 20.13
N GLU A 158 0.50 -9.51 20.22
CA GLU A 158 -0.08 -10.79 20.61
C GLU A 158 -0.37 -11.72 19.41
N ASP A 159 -0.28 -11.21 18.17
CA ASP A 159 -0.51 -11.97 16.94
C ASP A 159 0.70 -12.89 16.68
N PRO A 160 0.50 -14.21 16.54
CA PRO A 160 1.60 -15.14 16.23
C PRO A 160 2.12 -15.07 14.78
N LEU A 161 1.49 -14.28 13.89
CA LEU A 161 1.88 -14.09 12.48
C LEU A 161 2.63 -12.77 12.23
#